data_AF-Q086U1-F1
#
_entry.id   AF-Q086U1-F1
#
_cell.length_a   1.000
_cell.length_b   1.000
_cell.length_c   1.000
_cell.angle_alpha   90.00
_cell.angle_beta   90.00
_cell.angle_gamma   90.00
#
_symmetry.space_group_name_H-M   'P 1'
#
loop_
_entity.id
_entity.type
_entity.pdbx_description
1 polymer ?
#
loop_
_entity_poly.entity_id
_entity_poly.type
_entity_poly.pdbx_seq_one_letter_code
_entity_poly.pdbx_strand_id
1 'polypeptide(L)'
;MVYRAYIGIFAFLTLIVAVSCYSEESMFSMFKKVDVEVFPEVIGSLTHEGKPLAGIKLKRGYQYSGVMEEKEWDYTTTDADGKFSFPEIIYSTAHPNKPFAETRVSQTIKIAEGSHSDLRLWLSVSTGEKHISYLAERLTQLNCDVSNEEVKNEIIDEAFPSGVVRYQVLSICRWPELERLEVQKREKYD
;
A
#
# COMPACT_ATOMS: atom_id res chain seq x y z
N MET A 1 -6.03 -14.52 -59.62
CA MET A 1 -4.76 -15.08 -59.10
C MET A 1 -4.11 -14.16 -58.05
N VAL A 2 -4.13 -12.84 -58.25
CA VAL A 2 -3.45 -11.84 -57.40
C VAL A 2 -4.01 -11.74 -55.96
N TYR A 3 -5.32 -11.90 -55.76
CA TYR A 3 -5.97 -11.79 -54.44
C TYR A 3 -5.57 -12.89 -53.42
N ARG A 4 -5.28 -14.10 -53.92
CA ARG A 4 -4.80 -15.22 -53.08
C ARG A 4 -3.37 -15.00 -52.58
N ALA A 5 -2.54 -14.31 -53.35
CA ALA A 5 -1.19 -13.94 -52.94
C ALA A 5 -1.20 -12.87 -51.85
N TYR A 6 -2.08 -11.87 -51.93
CA TYR A 6 -2.22 -10.84 -50.89
C TYR A 6 -2.75 -11.38 -49.56
N ILE A 7 -3.71 -12.32 -49.58
CA ILE A 7 -4.18 -13.00 -48.36
C ILE A 7 -3.05 -13.81 -47.72
N GLY A 8 -2.25 -14.51 -48.53
CA GLY A 8 -1.09 -15.27 -48.03
C GLY A 8 -0.02 -14.37 -47.43
N ILE A 9 0.30 -13.24 -48.07
CA ILE A 9 1.26 -12.25 -47.58
C ILE A 9 0.76 -11.60 -46.29
N PHE A 10 -0.53 -11.23 -46.21
CA PHE A 10 -1.11 -10.64 -45.02
C PHE A 10 -1.13 -11.63 -43.84
N ALA A 11 -1.52 -12.89 -44.07
CA ALA A 11 -1.49 -13.93 -43.05
C ALA A 11 -0.06 -14.23 -42.56
N PHE A 12 0.91 -14.22 -43.47
CA PHE A 12 2.33 -14.42 -43.14
C PHE A 12 2.91 -13.24 -42.35
N LEU A 13 2.53 -12.00 -42.68
CA LEU A 13 2.89 -10.81 -41.91
C LEU A 13 2.26 -10.80 -40.51
N THR A 14 0.99 -11.18 -40.37
CA THR A 14 0.34 -11.31 -39.06
C THR A 14 0.97 -12.41 -38.21
N LEU A 15 1.42 -13.51 -38.83
CA LEU A 15 2.11 -14.60 -38.15
C LEU A 15 3.53 -14.17 -37.71
N ILE A 16 4.26 -13.43 -38.55
CA ILE A 16 5.58 -12.90 -38.20
C ILE A 16 5.47 -11.91 -37.04
N VAL A 17 4.49 -10.99 -37.06
CA VAL A 17 4.24 -10.07 -35.94
C VAL A 17 3.82 -10.83 -34.67
N ALA A 18 3.00 -11.88 -34.81
CA ALA A 18 2.62 -12.74 -33.69
C ALA A 18 3.75 -13.65 -33.17
N VAL A 19 4.80 -13.91 -33.95
CA VAL A 19 5.98 -14.66 -33.48
C VAL A 19 7.06 -13.72 -32.94
N SER A 20 7.23 -12.53 -33.51
CA SER A 20 8.21 -11.54 -33.06
C SER A 20 7.77 -10.76 -31.82
N CYS A 21 6.46 -10.67 -31.54
CA CYS A 21 5.95 -10.14 -30.26
C CYS A 21 6.07 -11.12 -29.09
N TYR A 22 6.30 -12.40 -29.34
CA TYR A 22 6.27 -13.45 -28.32
C TYR A 22 7.58 -14.22 -28.33
N SER A 23 8.65 -13.59 -27.84
CA SER A 23 9.82 -14.36 -27.43
C SER A 23 9.40 -15.22 -26.22
N GLU A 24 9.86 -16.48 -26.17
CA GLU A 24 9.60 -17.36 -25.03
C GLU A 24 9.97 -16.69 -23.70
N GLU A 25 11.06 -15.93 -23.68
CA GLU A 25 11.49 -15.14 -22.51
C GLU A 25 10.44 -14.14 -22.02
N SER A 26 9.72 -13.47 -22.93
CA SER A 26 8.65 -12.52 -22.58
C SER A 26 7.40 -13.22 -22.05
N MET A 27 7.14 -14.46 -22.47
CA MET A 27 6.00 -15.24 -21.94
C MET A 27 6.35 -15.87 -20.59
N PHE A 28 7.58 -16.35 -20.41
CA PHE A 28 8.03 -16.94 -19.15
C PHE A 28 8.22 -15.91 -18.03
N SER A 29 8.61 -14.67 -18.34
CA SER A 29 8.73 -13.61 -17.35
C SER A 29 7.39 -13.25 -16.68
N MET A 30 6.27 -13.39 -17.39
CA MET A 30 4.90 -13.18 -16.86
C MET A 30 4.56 -14.13 -15.71
N PHE A 31 5.16 -15.32 -15.66
CA PHE A 31 4.92 -16.32 -14.61
C PHE A 31 5.92 -16.24 -13.45
N LYS A 32 6.99 -15.43 -13.59
CA LYS A 32 7.98 -15.27 -12.53
C LYS A 32 7.32 -14.54 -11.35
N LYS A 33 7.47 -15.11 -10.15
CA LYS A 33 7.02 -14.44 -8.93
C LYS A 33 8.02 -13.36 -8.51
N VAL A 34 7.49 -12.27 -7.99
CA VAL A 34 8.23 -11.21 -7.31
C VAL A 34 7.61 -10.99 -5.93
N ASP A 35 8.39 -10.42 -5.04
CA ASP A 35 7.95 -10.12 -3.69
C ASP A 35 7.36 -8.71 -3.64
N VAL A 36 6.07 -8.68 -3.33
CA VAL A 36 5.27 -7.47 -3.15
C VAL A 36 5.19 -7.17 -1.65
N GLU A 37 5.64 -6.01 -1.26
CA GLU A 37 5.67 -5.50 0.10
C GLU A 37 4.31 -4.84 0.43
N VAL A 38 3.39 -5.61 1.02
CA VAL A 38 1.97 -5.26 1.15
C VAL A 38 1.67 -4.41 2.38
N PHE A 39 2.25 -4.73 3.54
CA PHE A 39 2.08 -3.93 4.76
C PHE A 39 3.41 -3.87 5.51
N PRO A 40 4.01 -2.68 5.70
CA PRO A 40 5.22 -2.53 6.50
C PRO A 40 5.07 -3.08 7.91
N GLU A 41 6.20 -3.30 8.57
CA GLU A 41 6.22 -3.40 10.02
C GLU A 41 5.50 -2.19 10.64
N VAL A 42 4.72 -2.47 11.69
CA VAL A 42 3.96 -1.45 12.42
C VAL A 42 4.41 -1.46 13.86
N ILE A 43 4.72 -0.29 14.39
CA ILE A 43 5.03 -0.08 15.81
C ILE A 43 4.25 1.14 16.26
N GLY A 44 3.55 1.02 17.38
CA GLY A 44 2.74 2.12 17.88
C GLY A 44 2.36 2.02 19.35
N SER A 45 1.65 3.05 19.79
CA SER A 45 1.04 3.18 21.10
C SER A 45 -0.40 3.66 20.97
N LEU A 46 -1.26 3.16 21.84
CA LEU A 46 -2.65 3.57 21.96
C LEU A 46 -2.90 4.14 23.35
N THR A 47 -3.40 5.38 23.40
CA THR A 47 -3.70 6.10 24.63
C THR A 47 -5.12 6.65 24.64
N HIS A 48 -5.57 7.07 25.82
CA HIS A 48 -6.73 7.93 26.02
C HIS A 48 -6.31 9.11 26.88
N GLU A 49 -6.33 10.31 26.31
CA GLU A 49 -5.84 11.54 26.96
C GLU A 49 -4.42 11.38 27.51
N GLY A 50 -3.54 10.75 26.72
CA GLY A 50 -2.14 10.47 27.05
C GLY A 50 -1.91 9.29 28.01
N LYS A 51 -2.96 8.66 28.52
CA LYS A 51 -2.83 7.47 29.39
C LYS A 51 -2.83 6.19 28.56
N PRO A 52 -1.89 5.26 28.77
CA PRO A 52 -1.85 3.98 28.06
C PRO A 52 -3.16 3.19 28.14
N LEU A 53 -3.59 2.64 27.00
CA LEU A 53 -4.71 1.70 26.93
C LEU A 53 -4.20 0.28 26.75
N ALA A 54 -4.15 -0.48 27.84
CA ALA A 54 -3.71 -1.88 27.84
C ALA A 54 -4.82 -2.86 27.49
N GLY A 55 -4.46 -4.02 26.90
CA GLY A 55 -5.40 -5.10 26.61
C GLY A 55 -6.40 -4.82 25.49
N ILE A 56 -6.16 -3.80 24.67
CA ILE A 56 -7.03 -3.44 23.56
C ILE A 56 -6.67 -4.29 22.34
N LYS A 57 -7.66 -5.05 21.85
CA LYS A 57 -7.53 -5.84 20.63
C LYS A 57 -7.59 -4.93 19.41
N LEU A 58 -6.54 -4.97 18.61
CA LEU A 58 -6.44 -4.25 17.34
C LEU A 58 -6.55 -5.22 16.18
N LYS A 59 -7.07 -4.74 15.06
CA LYS A 59 -7.08 -5.47 13.78
C LYS A 59 -6.39 -4.63 12.72
N ARG A 60 -5.52 -5.28 11.96
CA ARG A 60 -4.87 -4.73 10.78
C ARG A 60 -5.41 -5.46 9.57
N GLY A 61 -5.77 -4.70 8.54
CA GLY A 61 -6.33 -5.22 7.32
C GLY A 61 -5.60 -4.72 6.09
N TYR A 62 -5.38 -5.61 5.13
CA TYR A 62 -4.70 -5.31 3.89
C TYR A 62 -5.35 -5.99 2.70
N GLN A 63 -5.22 -5.36 1.54
CA GLN A 63 -5.68 -5.94 0.29
C GLN A 63 -4.75 -5.52 -0.84
N TYR A 64 -4.25 -6.49 -1.59
CA TYR A 64 -3.51 -6.28 -2.82
C TYR A 64 -4.41 -6.57 -4.03
N SER A 65 -4.74 -5.53 -4.79
CA SER A 65 -5.65 -5.59 -5.93
C SER A 65 -5.24 -6.66 -6.93
N GLY A 66 -6.21 -7.45 -7.40
CA GLY A 66 -5.98 -8.49 -8.42
C GLY A 66 -5.26 -9.75 -7.92
N VAL A 67 -4.86 -9.78 -6.65
CA VAL A 67 -4.33 -10.99 -5.99
C VAL A 67 -5.27 -11.46 -4.89
N MET A 68 -5.78 -10.54 -4.08
CA MET A 68 -6.69 -10.83 -2.98
C MET A 68 -8.12 -10.48 -3.38
N GLU A 69 -9.03 -11.46 -3.28
CA GLU A 69 -10.45 -11.26 -3.56
C GLU A 69 -11.08 -10.30 -2.54
N GLU A 70 -10.71 -10.45 -1.26
CA GLU A 70 -11.20 -9.64 -0.16
C GLU A 70 -10.04 -9.10 0.69
N LYS A 71 -10.36 -8.18 1.61
CA LYS A 71 -9.40 -7.68 2.59
C LYS A 71 -9.11 -8.76 3.63
N GLU A 72 -7.85 -9.14 3.77
CA GLU A 72 -7.38 -10.02 4.83
C GLU A 72 -7.20 -9.24 6.13
N TRP A 73 -7.26 -9.94 7.28
CA TRP A 73 -7.15 -9.35 8.60
C TRP A 73 -6.27 -10.18 9.53
N ASP A 74 -5.40 -9.51 10.27
CA ASP A 74 -4.68 -10.05 11.41
C ASP A 74 -4.86 -9.16 12.65
N TYR A 75 -4.41 -9.66 13.80
CA TYR A 75 -4.73 -9.07 15.10
C TYR A 75 -3.51 -9.01 16.01
N THR A 76 -3.50 -8.00 16.86
CA THR A 76 -2.57 -7.87 17.98
C THR A 76 -3.33 -7.32 19.19
N THR A 77 -2.66 -7.23 20.34
CA THR A 77 -3.25 -6.65 21.56
C THR A 77 -2.22 -5.72 22.19
N THR A 78 -2.68 -4.56 22.68
CA THR A 78 -1.80 -3.61 23.36
C THR A 78 -1.28 -4.17 24.69
N ASP A 79 -0.01 -3.92 24.98
CA ASP A 79 0.62 -4.32 26.24
C ASP A 79 0.26 -3.38 27.40
N ALA A 80 0.88 -3.57 28.56
CA ALA A 80 0.65 -2.76 29.76
C ALA A 80 0.99 -1.27 29.58
N ASP A 81 1.91 -0.94 28.66
CA ASP A 81 2.30 0.41 28.29
C ASP A 81 1.46 0.95 27.12
N GLY A 82 0.40 0.23 26.71
CA GLY A 82 -0.45 0.60 25.58
C GLY A 82 0.23 0.43 24.22
N LYS A 83 1.40 -0.23 24.16
CA LYS A 83 2.16 -0.41 22.92
C LYS A 83 1.67 -1.63 22.16
N PHE A 84 1.83 -1.59 20.84
CA PHE A 84 1.50 -2.70 19.96
C PHE A 84 2.47 -2.75 18.78
N SER A 85 2.54 -3.92 18.17
CA SER A 85 3.24 -4.09 16.89
C SER A 85 2.53 -5.10 16.00
N PHE A 86 2.79 -4.98 14.71
CA PHE A 86 2.49 -6.00 13.72
C PHE A 86 3.71 -6.25 12.83
N PRO A 87 3.99 -7.52 12.46
CA PRO A 87 5.12 -7.84 11.58
C PRO A 87 4.85 -7.38 10.15
N GLU A 88 5.91 -7.19 9.37
CA GLU A 88 5.80 -6.91 7.94
C GLU A 88 5.07 -8.04 7.18
N ILE A 89 4.36 -7.67 6.11
CA ILE A 89 3.66 -8.59 5.22
C ILE A 89 4.20 -8.45 3.80
N ILE A 90 4.77 -9.55 3.31
CA ILE A 90 5.28 -9.71 1.94
C ILE A 90 4.52 -10.85 1.26
N TYR A 91 4.10 -10.62 0.02
CA TYR A 91 3.43 -11.60 -0.83
C TYR A 91 4.24 -11.91 -2.07
N SER A 92 4.57 -13.19 -2.28
CA SER A 92 5.29 -13.63 -3.48
C SER A 92 4.30 -14.03 -4.59
N THR A 93 4.21 -13.22 -5.64
CA THR A 93 3.20 -13.35 -6.70
C THR A 93 3.74 -12.93 -8.06
N ALA A 94 3.20 -13.53 -9.13
CA ALA A 94 3.51 -13.14 -10.50
C ALA A 94 2.58 -12.03 -11.04
N HIS A 95 1.59 -11.60 -10.24
CA HIS A 95 0.59 -10.61 -10.66
C HIS A 95 1.17 -9.32 -11.24
N PRO A 96 2.22 -8.70 -10.67
CA PRO A 96 2.82 -7.49 -11.25
C PRO A 96 3.32 -7.66 -12.69
N ASN A 97 3.73 -8.89 -13.06
CA ASN A 97 4.25 -9.18 -14.40
C ASN A 97 3.15 -9.43 -15.44
N LYS A 98 1.86 -9.40 -15.04
CA LYS A 98 0.74 -9.59 -15.96
C LYS A 98 0.42 -8.28 -16.70
N PRO A 99 0.03 -8.35 -17.98
CA PRO A 99 -0.46 -7.19 -18.71
C PRO A 99 -1.66 -6.55 -17.98
N PHE A 100 -1.65 -5.23 -17.85
CA PHE A 100 -2.70 -4.44 -17.18
C PHE A 100 -2.95 -4.79 -15.71
N ALA A 101 -1.95 -5.36 -15.02
CA ALA A 101 -2.03 -5.62 -13.60
C ALA A 101 -2.22 -4.32 -12.80
N GLU A 102 -3.28 -4.26 -12.00
CA GLU A 102 -3.42 -3.23 -10.99
C GLU A 102 -2.57 -3.62 -9.76
N THR A 103 -1.63 -2.74 -9.37
CA THR A 103 -0.70 -2.98 -8.24
C THR A 103 -1.06 -2.14 -7.01
N ARG A 104 -2.35 -1.89 -6.81
CA ARG A 104 -2.87 -1.09 -5.71
C ARG A 104 -2.91 -1.88 -4.40
N VAL A 105 -2.45 -1.28 -3.32
CA VAL A 105 -2.44 -1.82 -1.96
C VAL A 105 -3.28 -0.94 -1.05
N SER A 106 -4.32 -1.52 -0.43
CA SER A 106 -5.11 -0.87 0.63
C SER A 106 -4.65 -1.37 1.98
N GLN A 107 -4.46 -0.45 2.93
CA GLN A 107 -4.04 -0.74 4.30
C GLN A 107 -5.00 -0.09 5.29
N THR A 108 -5.27 -0.77 6.41
CA THR A 108 -6.15 -0.26 7.47
C THR A 108 -5.72 -0.81 8.83
N ILE A 109 -5.77 0.01 9.89
CA ILE A 109 -5.63 -0.43 11.27
C ILE A 109 -6.73 0.21 12.10
N LYS A 110 -7.43 -0.60 12.91
CA LYS A 110 -8.54 -0.17 13.77
C LYS A 110 -8.54 -0.93 15.10
N ILE A 111 -9.27 -0.39 16.06
CA ILE A 111 -9.71 -1.16 17.22
C ILE A 111 -10.70 -2.22 16.73
N ALA A 112 -10.54 -3.46 17.19
CA ALA A 112 -11.28 -4.58 16.64
C ALA A 112 -12.78 -4.51 16.95
N GLU A 113 -13.11 -4.15 18.20
CA GLU A 113 -14.44 -4.23 18.83
C GLU A 113 -14.60 -3.13 19.89
N GLY A 114 -15.84 -2.81 20.27
CA GLY A 114 -16.15 -1.81 21.32
C GLY A 114 -16.49 -0.43 20.78
N SER A 115 -16.64 0.57 21.66
CA SER A 115 -17.12 1.92 21.33
C SER A 115 -16.23 2.71 20.38
N HIS A 116 -14.95 2.32 20.27
CA HIS A 116 -13.96 3.00 19.43
C HIS A 116 -13.63 2.22 18.13
N SER A 117 -14.41 1.18 17.78
CA SER A 117 -14.13 0.33 16.60
C SER A 117 -14.19 1.05 15.26
N ASP A 118 -14.86 2.20 15.21
CA ASP A 118 -15.00 3.01 14.00
C ASP A 118 -13.77 3.88 13.72
N LEU A 119 -12.97 4.19 14.74
CA LEU A 119 -11.76 5.01 14.62
C LEU A 119 -10.70 4.31 13.77
N ARG A 120 -10.11 5.02 12.81
CA ARG A 120 -8.94 4.54 12.06
C ARG A 120 -7.67 5.02 12.73
N LEU A 121 -6.87 4.08 13.20
CA LEU A 121 -5.47 4.33 13.55
C LEU A 121 -4.67 4.53 12.27
N TRP A 122 -5.01 3.82 11.20
CA TRP A 122 -4.41 4.00 9.87
C TRP A 122 -5.42 3.65 8.79
N LEU A 123 -5.46 4.44 7.73
CA LEU A 123 -6.06 4.08 6.45
C LEU A 123 -5.29 4.76 5.34
N SER A 124 -4.76 3.98 4.41
CA SER A 124 -4.09 4.48 3.22
C SER A 124 -4.29 3.55 2.04
N VAL A 125 -4.11 4.10 0.85
CA VAL A 125 -4.06 3.36 -0.42
C VAL A 125 -2.83 3.84 -1.17
N SER A 126 -2.01 2.90 -1.62
CA SER A 126 -0.79 3.16 -2.40
C SER A 126 -0.74 2.23 -3.61
N THR A 127 0.22 2.46 -4.50
CA THR A 127 0.43 1.66 -5.70
C THR A 127 1.90 1.30 -5.79
N GLY A 128 2.19 0.05 -6.15
CA GLY A 128 3.56 -0.44 -6.35
C GLY A 128 3.81 -1.76 -5.66
N GLU A 129 5.03 -2.27 -5.85
CA GLU A 129 5.50 -3.53 -5.28
C GLU A 129 6.31 -3.33 -3.99
N LYS A 130 6.76 -2.10 -3.75
CA LYS A 130 7.66 -1.75 -2.66
C LYS A 130 6.99 -0.81 -1.69
N HIS A 131 7.39 -0.90 -0.42
CA HIS A 131 6.95 0.04 0.59
C HIS A 131 7.34 1.46 0.22
N ILE A 132 6.37 2.37 0.32
CA ILE A 132 6.63 3.80 0.24
C ILE A 132 7.30 4.21 1.55
N SER A 133 8.56 4.64 1.49
CA SER A 133 9.38 4.97 2.66
C SER A 133 8.69 5.95 3.61
N TYR A 134 8.06 7.00 3.09
CA TYR A 134 7.33 8.00 3.89
C TYR A 134 6.11 7.44 4.64
N LEU A 135 5.48 6.38 4.12
CA LEU A 135 4.37 5.69 4.80
C LEU A 135 4.91 4.69 5.81
N ALA A 136 5.94 3.91 5.44
CA ALA A 136 6.60 2.97 6.33
C ALA A 136 7.18 3.67 7.57
N GLU A 137 7.85 4.81 7.39
CA GLU A 137 8.36 5.63 8.49
C GLU A 137 7.26 6.07 9.45
N ARG A 138 6.04 6.34 8.98
CA ARG A 138 4.92 6.70 9.86
C ARG A 138 4.35 5.49 10.59
N LEU A 139 4.31 4.34 9.93
CA LEU A 139 3.80 3.10 10.50
C LEU A 139 4.69 2.54 11.63
N THR A 140 5.98 2.88 11.66
CA THR A 140 6.89 2.51 12.77
C THR A 140 6.82 3.44 13.98
N GLN A 141 5.98 4.47 13.95
CA GLN A 141 5.81 5.45 15.02
C GLN A 141 4.35 5.91 15.11
N LEU A 142 3.42 4.95 15.10
CA LEU A 142 2.00 5.24 15.31
C LEU A 142 1.76 5.68 16.75
N ASN A 143 1.67 6.98 16.99
CA ASN A 143 1.27 7.53 18.29
C ASN A 143 -0.21 7.94 18.24
N CYS A 144 -1.09 7.09 18.77
CA CYS A 144 -2.53 7.20 18.61
C CYS A 144 -3.20 7.49 19.96
N ASP A 145 -4.05 8.52 20.00
CA ASP A 145 -4.93 8.77 21.14
C ASP A 145 -6.40 8.67 20.69
N VAL A 146 -7.20 7.89 21.39
CA VAL A 146 -8.63 7.70 21.04
C VAL A 146 -9.47 8.97 21.27
N SER A 147 -8.96 9.97 22.01
CA SER A 147 -9.59 11.29 22.12
C SER A 147 -9.30 12.20 20.92
N ASN A 148 -8.35 11.84 20.05
CA ASN A 148 -8.05 12.64 18.88
C ASN A 148 -9.14 12.48 17.82
N GLU A 149 -9.47 13.59 17.18
CA GLU A 149 -10.26 13.55 15.95
C GLU A 149 -9.48 12.85 14.83
N GLU A 150 -10.20 12.19 13.94
CA GLU A 150 -9.59 11.59 12.77
C GLU A 150 -9.31 12.67 11.72
N VAL A 151 -8.06 12.77 11.26
CA VAL A 151 -7.65 13.78 10.28
C VAL A 151 -7.06 13.13 9.04
N LYS A 152 -7.30 13.78 7.90
CA LYS A 152 -6.71 13.43 6.62
C LYS A 152 -5.36 14.12 6.48
N ASN A 153 -4.30 13.36 6.67
CA ASN A 153 -2.93 13.79 6.44
C ASN A 153 -2.59 13.63 4.96
N GLU A 154 -2.01 14.67 4.38
CA GLU A 154 -1.39 14.62 3.07
C GLU A 154 0.12 14.63 3.25
N ILE A 155 0.78 13.64 2.64
CA ILE A 155 2.21 13.37 2.74
C ILE A 155 2.82 13.59 1.37
N ILE A 156 3.80 14.50 1.30
CA ILE A 156 4.45 14.90 0.06
C ILE A 156 5.77 14.14 -0.08
N ASP A 157 5.86 13.35 -1.15
CA ASP A 157 7.05 12.63 -1.57
C ASP A 157 7.74 13.40 -2.71
N GLU A 158 8.94 13.89 -2.41
CA GLU A 158 9.78 14.69 -3.30
C GLU A 158 10.87 13.87 -4.01
N ALA A 159 10.82 12.53 -3.95
CA ALA A 159 11.82 11.67 -4.58
C ALA A 159 11.75 11.65 -6.12
N PHE A 160 10.81 12.39 -6.73
CA PHE A 160 10.55 12.37 -8.16
C PHE A 160 11.18 13.59 -8.87
N PRO A 161 11.92 13.38 -9.99
CA PRO A 161 12.63 14.47 -10.67
C PRO A 161 11.74 15.59 -11.23
N SER A 162 10.48 15.31 -11.53
CA SER A 162 9.57 16.22 -12.26
C SER A 162 8.34 16.65 -11.45
N GLY A 163 8.40 16.58 -10.12
CA GLY A 163 7.29 17.03 -9.26
C GLY A 163 7.27 16.31 -7.92
N VAL A 164 6.07 16.21 -7.34
CA VAL A 164 5.84 15.50 -6.08
C VAL A 164 4.68 14.52 -6.22
N VAL A 165 4.73 13.45 -5.45
CA VAL A 165 3.59 12.54 -5.25
C VAL A 165 2.98 12.84 -3.90
N ARG A 166 1.65 12.84 -3.83
CA ARG A 166 0.89 13.14 -2.61
C ARG A 166 0.12 11.91 -2.16
N TYR A 167 0.51 11.35 -1.03
CA TYR A 167 -0.20 10.24 -0.40
C TYR A 167 -1.19 10.75 0.64
N GLN A 168 -2.27 10.00 0.83
CA GLN A 168 -3.31 10.34 1.79
C GLN A 168 -3.35 9.27 2.88
N VAL A 169 -3.35 9.74 4.13
CA VAL A 169 -3.48 8.91 5.33
C VAL A 169 -4.58 9.48 6.19
N LEU A 170 -5.62 8.69 6.46
CA LEU A 170 -6.67 9.05 7.39
C LEU A 170 -6.41 8.38 8.74
N SER A 171 -6.26 9.15 9.80
CA SER A 171 -5.75 8.65 11.09
C SER A 171 -6.09 9.54 12.28
N ILE A 172 -6.33 8.92 13.45
CA ILE A 172 -6.32 9.58 14.77
C ILE A 172 -4.90 9.77 15.34
N CYS A 173 -3.91 9.09 14.76
CA CYS A 173 -2.52 9.13 15.21
C CYS A 173 -1.84 10.41 14.70
N ARG A 174 -0.75 10.78 15.37
CA ARG A 174 -0.03 12.03 15.13
C ARG A 174 1.47 11.80 15.06
N TRP A 175 2.12 12.61 14.23
CA TRP A 175 3.58 12.62 14.05
C TRP A 175 4.09 14.05 14.06
N PRO A 176 4.19 14.72 15.23
CA PRO A 176 4.44 16.17 15.29
C PRO A 176 5.68 16.63 14.51
N GLU A 177 6.76 15.85 14.53
CA GLU A 177 7.98 16.15 13.75
C GLU A 177 7.72 16.06 12.24
N LEU A 178 7.13 14.96 11.77
CA LEU A 178 6.86 14.74 10.35
C LEU A 178 5.78 15.70 9.82
N GLU A 179 4.77 16.00 10.62
CA GLU A 179 3.72 16.96 10.28
C GLU A 179 4.31 18.36 10.07
N ARG A 180 5.27 18.79 10.90
CA ARG A 180 6.00 20.06 10.67
C ARG A 180 6.78 20.04 9.36
N LEU A 181 7.39 18.92 8.98
CA LEU A 181 8.05 18.79 7.68
C LEU A 181 7.06 18.88 6.52
N GLU A 182 5.87 18.27 6.65
CA GLU A 182 4.84 18.36 5.61
C GLU A 182 4.32 19.79 5.41
N VAL A 183 4.27 20.62 6.46
CA VAL A 183 3.94 22.06 6.33
C VAL A 183 4.99 22.78 5.47
N GLN A 184 6.28 22.56 5.74
CA GLN A 184 7.36 23.16 4.95
C GLN A 184 7.34 22.70 3.48
N LYS A 185 7.05 21.42 3.24
CA LYS A 185 6.92 20.89 1.88
C LYS A 185 5.73 21.53 1.15
N ARG A 186 4.59 21.75 1.81
CA ARG A 186 3.45 22.46 1.22
C ARG A 186 3.82 23.87 0.81
N GLU A 187 4.50 24.62 1.67
CA GLU A 187 4.97 25.98 1.32
C GLU A 187 5.90 25.99 0.09
N LYS A 188 6.63 24.90 -0.17
CA LYS A 188 7.54 24.75 -1.30
C LYS A 188 6.86 24.28 -2.59
N TYR A 189 5.80 23.47 -2.48
CA TYR A 189 5.23 22.69 -3.58
C TYR A 189 3.74 22.95 -3.87
N ASP A 190 3.08 23.79 -3.07
CA ASP A 190 1.74 24.37 -3.35
C ASP A 190 1.89 25.72 -4.08
#